data_AF-A0A1Q7Y270-F1
#
_entry.id   AF-A0A1Q7Y270-F1
#
_cell.length_a   1.000
_cell.length_b   1.000
_cell.length_c   1.000
_cell.angle_alpha   90.00
_cell.angle_beta   90.00
_cell.angle_gamma   90.00
#
_symmetry.space_group_name_H-M   'P 1'
#
loop_
_entity.id
_entity.type
_entity.pdbx_description
1 polymer ?
#
loop_
_entity_poly.entity_id
_entity_poly.type
_entity_poly.pdbx_seq_one_letter_code
_entity_poly.pdbx_strand_id
1 'polypeptide(L)' 'MKRTPKYTNERLGRLEVVSDFLPPPDQLVLRDDGVKVTISLSKRSVDFFKRHAARSKVPYQKMIRSLLDSYARHHGADL' A
#
# COMPACT_ATOMS: atom_id res chain seq x y z
N MET A 1 9.67 24.09 -16.74
CA MET A 1 8.50 24.83 -16.21
C MET A 1 7.23 24.12 -16.69
N LYS A 2 6.33 23.70 -15.80
CA LYS A 2 5.04 23.09 -16.20
C LYS A 2 4.07 24.18 -16.62
N ARG A 3 3.47 24.07 -17.81
CA ARG A 3 2.48 25.02 -18.31
C ARG A 3 1.14 24.74 -17.65
N THR A 4 0.56 25.71 -16.95
CA THR A 4 -0.80 25.62 -16.43
C THR A 4 -1.80 25.75 -17.57
N PRO A 5 -2.76 24.82 -17.73
CA PRO A 5 -3.80 24.94 -18.75
C PRO A 5 -4.66 26.17 -18.48
N LYS A 6 -4.94 26.95 -19.54
CA LYS A 6 -5.94 28.02 -19.51
C LYS A 6 -7.27 27.42 -19.95
N TYR A 7 -8.22 27.32 -19.03
CA TYR A 7 -9.57 26.91 -19.35
C TYR A 7 -10.34 28.08 -19.95
N THR A 8 -10.91 27.87 -21.13
CA THR A 8 -11.87 28.74 -21.79
C THR A 8 -13.29 28.31 -21.39
N ASN A 9 -14.23 29.26 -21.31
CA ASN A 9 -15.64 29.02 -20.95
C ASN A 9 -16.39 28.26 -22.07
N GLU A 10 -15.92 27.09 -22.42
CA GLU A 10 -16.50 26.23 -23.45
C GLU A 10 -17.75 25.54 -22.93
N ARG A 11 -18.64 25.16 -23.86
CA ARG A 11 -19.87 24.48 -23.52
C ARG A 11 -19.55 23.11 -22.94
N LEU A 12 -19.74 22.97 -21.63
CA LEU A 12 -19.76 21.68 -20.95
C LEU A 12 -20.87 20.83 -21.61
N GLY A 13 -20.57 19.56 -21.93
CA GLY A 13 -21.49 18.65 -22.59
C GLY A 13 -22.69 18.27 -21.71
N ARG A 14 -23.25 17.07 -21.92
CA ARG A 14 -24.32 16.58 -21.04
C ARG A 14 -23.74 16.33 -19.64
N LEU A 15 -24.15 17.15 -18.68
CA LEU A 15 -23.77 17.03 -17.27
C LEU A 15 -24.67 15.99 -16.59
N GLU A 16 -24.07 15.06 -15.88
CA GLU A 16 -24.78 14.11 -15.01
C GLU A 16 -24.49 14.47 -13.54
N VAL A 17 -25.55 14.56 -12.73
CA VAL A 17 -25.41 14.84 -11.30
C VAL A 17 -25.02 13.54 -10.60
N VAL A 18 -23.77 13.45 -10.18
CA VAL A 18 -23.28 12.34 -9.36
C VAL A 18 -23.49 12.70 -7.90
N SER A 19 -24.17 11.83 -7.14
CA SER A 19 -24.27 11.97 -5.68
C SER A 19 -22.88 11.90 -5.05
N ASP A 20 -22.59 12.70 -4.03
CA ASP A 20 -21.31 12.63 -3.32
C ASP A 20 -21.13 11.22 -2.71
N PHE A 21 -20.23 10.44 -3.32
CA PHE A 21 -20.02 9.02 -3.02
C PHE A 21 -18.64 8.76 -2.42
N LEU A 22 -17.81 9.80 -2.30
CA LEU A 22 -16.48 9.63 -1.76
C LEU A 22 -16.58 9.43 -0.25
N PRO A 23 -16.13 8.28 0.28
CA PRO A 23 -16.04 8.11 1.72
C PRO A 23 -15.10 9.18 2.28
N PRO A 24 -15.35 9.68 3.50
CA PRO A 24 -14.44 10.61 4.16
C PRO A 24 -13.01 10.05 4.19
N PRO A 25 -11.97 10.91 4.19
CA PRO A 25 -10.57 10.49 4.14
C PRO A 25 -10.21 9.38 5.14
N ASP A 26 -10.81 9.40 6.34
CA ASP A 26 -10.58 8.39 7.37
C ASP A 26 -11.09 6.98 7.02
N GLN A 27 -12.08 6.87 6.13
CA GLN A 27 -12.65 5.63 5.60
C GLN A 27 -12.00 5.18 4.29
N LEU A 28 -11.24 6.06 3.63
CA LEU A 28 -10.40 5.72 2.48
C LEU A 28 -9.11 4.98 2.89
N VAL A 29 -8.75 5.02 4.17
CA VAL A 29 -7.57 4.34 4.69
C VAL A 29 -7.93 2.90 5.02
N LEU A 30 -7.46 1.94 4.20
CA LEU A 30 -7.40 0.53 4.59
C LEU A 30 -6.48 0.42 5.82
N ARG A 31 -7.06 0.37 7.02
CA ARG A 31 -6.30 0.11 8.24
C ARG A 31 -6.09 -1.39 8.34
N ASP A 32 -4.83 -1.79 8.23
CA ASP A 32 -4.40 -3.17 8.37
C ASP A 32 -4.29 -3.48 9.89
N ASP A 33 -5.04 -4.47 10.39
CA ASP A 33 -5.11 -4.88 11.81
C ASP A 33 -3.82 -5.60 12.26
N GLY A 34 -2.67 -4.93 12.10
CA GLY A 34 -1.37 -5.52 12.35
C GLY A 34 -1.09 -5.72 13.84
N VAL A 35 -0.91 -6.97 14.26
CA VAL A 35 -0.40 -7.30 15.60
C VAL A 35 1.12 -7.17 15.65
N LYS A 36 1.64 -6.37 16.60
CA LYS A 36 3.07 -6.20 16.79
C LYS A 36 3.63 -7.31 17.68
N VAL A 37 4.57 -8.08 17.12
CA VAL A 37 5.32 -9.11 17.85
C VAL A 37 6.82 -8.87 17.72
N THR A 38 7.59 -9.28 18.74
CA THR A 38 9.05 -9.28 18.69
C THR A 38 9.53 -10.70 18.44
N ILE A 39 10.27 -10.91 17.35
CA ILE A 39 10.87 -12.19 17.00
C ILE A 39 12.36 -12.01 16.68
N SER A 40 13.17 -12.99 17.06
CA SER A 40 14.59 -13.03 16.71
C SER A 40 14.79 -13.66 15.35
N LEU A 41 15.47 -12.96 14.43
CA LEU A 41 15.83 -13.46 13.10
C LEU A 41 17.34 -13.62 12.98
N SER A 42 17.79 -14.56 12.15
CA SER A 42 19.21 -14.73 11.87
C SER A 42 19.79 -13.49 11.17
N LYS A 43 21.05 -13.15 11.47
CA LYS A 43 21.77 -12.05 10.79
C LYS A 43 21.74 -12.22 9.27
N ARG A 44 21.96 -13.45 8.79
CA ARG A 44 21.93 -13.80 7.36
C ARG A 44 20.60 -13.43 6.70
N SER A 45 19.47 -13.75 7.35
CA SER A 45 18.13 -13.43 6.85
C SER A 45 17.91 -11.91 6.80
N VAL A 46 18.26 -11.19 7.87
CA VAL A 46 18.10 -9.73 7.93
C VAL A 46 18.92 -9.04 6.84
N ASP A 47 20.18 -9.46 6.65
CA ASP A 47 21.05 -8.89 5.62
C ASP A 47 20.53 -9.16 4.20
N PHE A 48 19.94 -10.34 3.97
CA PHE A 48 19.27 -10.64 2.69
C PHE A 48 18.17 -9.63 2.38
N PHE A 49 17.25 -9.38 3.32
CA PHE A 49 16.15 -8.44 3.08
C PHE A 49 16.65 -6.99 2.97
N LYS A 50 17.63 -6.57 3.78
CA LYS A 50 18.22 -5.22 3.68
C LYS A 50 18.79 -4.93 2.29
N ARG A 51 19.50 -5.89 1.69
CA ARG A 51 20.05 -5.73 0.33
C ARG A 51 18.97 -5.55 -0.73
N HIS A 52 17.86 -6.28 -0.62
CA HIS A 52 16.76 -6.19 -1.58
C HIS A 52 15.94 -4.91 -1.39
N ALA A 53 15.66 -4.56 -0.14
CA ALA A 53 14.98 -3.32 0.26
C ALA A 53 15.68 -2.07 -0.28
N ALA A 54 17.01 -2.02 -0.22
CA ALA A 54 17.80 -0.91 -0.75
C ALA A 54 17.61 -0.71 -2.26
N ARG A 55 17.50 -1.80 -3.04
CA ARG A 55 17.29 -1.74 -4.49
C ARG A 55 15.87 -1.32 -4.85
N SER A 56 14.89 -1.80 -4.11
CA SER A 56 13.46 -1.57 -4.37
C SER A 56 12.89 -0.32 -3.69
N LYS A 57 13.70 0.41 -2.91
CA LYS A 57 13.30 1.61 -2.12
C LYS A 57 12.08 1.35 -1.21
N VAL A 58 12.02 0.18 -0.60
CA VAL A 58 10.98 -0.21 0.36
C VAL A 58 11.60 -0.61 1.69
N PRO A 59 10.94 -0.39 2.84
CA PRO A 59 11.43 -0.89 4.13
C PRO A 59 11.54 -2.42 4.14
N TYR A 60 12.67 -2.96 4.62
CA TYR A 60 12.89 -4.41 4.66
C TYR A 60 11.87 -5.14 5.54
N GLN A 61 11.31 -4.47 6.55
CA GLN A 61 10.25 -5.02 7.41
C GLN A 61 8.98 -5.33 6.60
N LYS A 62 8.68 -4.55 5.56
CA LYS A 62 7.52 -4.81 4.69
C LYS A 62 7.71 -6.12 3.92
N MET A 63 8.92 -6.39 3.44
CA MET A 63 9.25 -7.66 2.78
C MET A 63 9.10 -8.85 3.73
N ILE A 64 9.57 -8.72 4.97
CA ILE A 64 9.43 -9.77 6.00
C ILE A 64 7.96 -10.03 6.30
N ARG A 65 7.16 -8.97 6.50
CA ARG A 65 5.71 -9.09 6.74
C ARG A 65 5.02 -9.82 5.59
N SER A 66 5.24 -9.37 4.35
CA SER A 66 4.60 -10.01 3.18
C SER A 66 4.99 -11.47 3.01
N LEU A 67 6.23 -11.85 3.36
CA LEU A 67 6.64 -13.24 3.35
C LEU A 67 5.88 -14.07 4.38
N LEU A 68 5.77 -13.58 5.62
CA LEU A 68 5.02 -14.26 6.69
C LEU A 68 3.54 -14.39 6.32
N ASP A 69 2.92 -13.32 5.81
CA ASP A 69 1.52 -13.36 5.39
C ASP A 69 1.31 -14.35 4.24
N SER A 70 2.23 -14.38 3.27
CA SER A 70 2.17 -15.34 2.15
C SER A 70 2.31 -16.78 2.63
N TYR A 71 3.22 -17.04 3.56
CA TYR A 71 3.41 -18.37 4.15
C TYR A 71 2.17 -18.80 4.93
N ALA A 72 1.64 -17.92 5.79
CA ALA A 72 0.44 -18.19 6.57
C ALA A 72 -0.79 -18.42 5.68
N ARG A 73 -0.98 -17.63 4.62
CA ARG A 73 -2.08 -17.87 3.65
C ARG A 73 -1.95 -19.20 2.94
N HIS A 74 -0.73 -19.60 2.57
CA HIS A 74 -0.49 -20.84 1.84
C HIS A 74 -0.68 -22.09 2.71
N HIS A 75 -0.37 -22.01 4.00
CA HIS A 75 -0.40 -23.16 4.91
C HIS A 75 -1.51 -23.10 5.97
N GLY A 76 -2.25 -22.00 6.06
CA GLY A 76 -3.29 -21.76 7.05
C GLY A 76 -4.72 -21.87 6.51
N ALA A 77 -4.90 -22.31 5.26
CA ALA A 77 -6.22 -22.54 4.67
C ALA A 77 -6.98 -23.75 5.27
N ASP A 78 -6.34 -24.48 6.19
CA ASP A 78 -6.88 -25.70 6.84
C ASP A 78 -7.23 -25.48 8.34
N LEU A 79 -7.50 -24.25 8.79
CA LEU A 79 -7.99 -23.93 10.15
C LEU A 79 -9.36 -23.23 10.11
#